data_AF-A0A7W1S8L8-F1
#
_entry.id   AF-A0A7W1S8L8-F1
#
_cell.length_a   1.000
_cell.length_b   1.000
_cell.length_c   1.000
_cell.angle_alpha   90.00
_cell.angle_beta   90.00
_cell.angle_gamma   90.00
#
_symmetry.space_group_name_H-M   'P 1'
#
loop_
_entity.id
_entity.type
_entity.pdbx_description
1 polymer ?
#
loop_
_entity_poly.entity_id
_entity_poly.type
_entity_poly.pdbx_seq_one_letter_code
_entity_poly.pdbx_strand_id
1 'polypeptide(L)'
;MSTISIQTSVEQLLDAVAQLPPDELDSLTEKIVALRAAHAAPHVEANEAELLLQINRDIPTDIRLRNNELIKKRIAETLSSTELTELINITNLFEKREAERVTALAALARLRQMSLPDLMTALGIQAPTYE
;
A
#
# COMPACT_ATOMS: atom_id res chain seq x y z
N MET A 1 6.03 25.48 -25.24
CA MET A 1 4.92 26.09 -24.48
C MET A 1 5.41 26.29 -23.06
N SER A 2 5.55 27.54 -22.63
CA SER A 2 6.15 27.92 -21.34
C SER A 2 5.25 27.49 -20.20
N THR A 3 5.76 26.65 -19.30
CA THR A 3 5.09 26.32 -18.03
C THR A 3 5.19 27.54 -17.12
N ILE A 4 4.09 28.27 -16.99
CA ILE A 4 3.96 29.39 -16.06
C ILE A 4 4.02 28.81 -14.64
N SER A 5 5.12 29.03 -13.94
CA SER A 5 5.22 28.76 -12.51
C SER A 5 4.56 29.92 -11.79
N ILE A 6 3.32 29.73 -11.34
CA ILE A 6 2.63 30.73 -10.53
C ILE A 6 3.02 30.44 -9.06
N GLN A 7 4.06 31.11 -8.56
CA GLN A 7 4.35 31.19 -7.13
C GLN A 7 3.42 32.23 -6.49
N THR A 8 2.13 31.95 -6.36
CA THR A 8 1.22 32.80 -5.57
C THR A 8 1.17 32.28 -4.14
N SER A 9 1.48 33.14 -3.17
CA SER A 9 1.30 32.78 -1.76
C SER A 9 -0.19 32.74 -1.39
N VAL A 10 -0.55 32.03 -0.32
CA VAL A 10 -1.94 31.92 0.14
C VAL A 10 -2.52 33.31 0.46
N GLU A 11 -1.70 34.19 1.01
CA GLU A 11 -2.06 35.57 1.35
C GLU A 11 -2.38 36.40 0.10
N GLN A 12 -1.56 36.28 -0.95
CA GLN A 12 -1.81 36.97 -2.22
C GLN A 12 -3.10 36.49 -2.91
N LEU A 13 -3.45 35.22 -2.72
CA LEU A 13 -4.66 34.62 -3.24
C LEU A 13 -5.90 35.13 -2.48
N LEU A 14 -5.80 35.27 -1.15
CA LEU A 14 -6.85 35.86 -0.30
C LEU A 14 -7.15 37.32 -0.67
N ASP A 15 -6.11 38.12 -0.94
CA ASP A 15 -6.28 39.50 -1.36
C ASP A 15 -7.04 39.61 -2.69
N ALA A 16 -6.79 38.70 -3.64
CA ALA A 16 -7.51 38.64 -4.90
C ALA A 16 -8.97 38.19 -4.71
N VAL A 17 -9.22 37.22 -3.82
CA VAL A 17 -10.57 36.73 -3.49
C VAL A 17 -11.41 37.81 -2.81
N ALA A 18 -10.80 38.68 -2.00
CA ALA A 18 -11.47 39.79 -1.33
C ALA A 18 -12.04 40.85 -2.30
N GLN A 19 -11.57 40.89 -3.55
CA GLN A 19 -12.05 41.82 -4.57
C GLN A 19 -13.19 41.23 -5.44
N LEU A 20 -13.58 39.98 -5.21
CA LEU A 20 -14.63 39.34 -5.99
C LEU A 20 -16.03 39.84 -5.61
N PRO A 21 -16.94 39.97 -6.57
CA PRO A 21 -18.34 40.23 -6.27
C PRO A 21 -18.98 39.01 -5.56
N PRO A 22 -20.07 39.21 -4.80
CA PRO A 22 -20.62 38.17 -3.91
C PRO A 22 -21.02 36.86 -4.61
N ASP A 23 -21.56 36.96 -5.83
CA ASP A 23 -21.97 35.84 -6.66
C ASP A 23 -20.79 35.00 -7.18
N GLU A 24 -19.67 35.66 -7.52
CA GLU A 24 -18.44 34.97 -7.88
C GLU A 24 -17.74 34.35 -6.67
N LEU A 25 -17.86 34.97 -5.49
CA LEU A 25 -17.39 34.41 -4.23
C LEU A 25 -18.11 33.09 -3.92
N ASP A 26 -19.44 33.05 -4.05
CA ASP A 26 -20.23 31.84 -3.84
C ASP A 26 -19.79 30.73 -4.82
N SER A 27 -19.65 31.03 -6.12
CA SER A 27 -19.15 30.05 -7.10
C SER A 27 -17.73 29.57 -6.79
N LEU A 28 -16.87 30.44 -6.27
CA LEU A 28 -15.53 30.07 -5.82
C LEU A 28 -15.60 29.12 -4.62
N THR A 29 -16.47 29.35 -3.65
CA THR A 29 -16.62 28.45 -2.49
C THR A 29 -17.04 27.05 -2.92
N GLU A 30 -17.98 26.93 -3.86
CA GLU A 30 -18.40 25.63 -4.43
C GLU A 30 -17.22 24.91 -5.10
N LYS A 31 -16.40 25.64 -5.86
CA LYS A 31 -15.19 25.10 -6.50
C LYS A 31 -14.13 24.69 -5.48
N ILE A 32 -13.93 25.45 -4.41
CA ILE A 32 -13.01 25.11 -3.32
C ILE A 32 -13.50 23.87 -2.58
N VAL A 33 -14.82 23.74 -2.34
CA VAL A 33 -15.41 22.53 -1.75
C VAL A 33 -15.23 21.34 -2.67
N ALA A 34 -15.47 21.49 -3.97
CA ALA A 34 -15.24 20.43 -4.96
C ALA A 34 -13.76 20.05 -5.07
N LEU A 35 -12.84 21.01 -5.04
CA LEU A 35 -11.39 20.77 -5.00
C LEU A 35 -10.98 20.07 -3.72
N ARG A 36 -11.49 20.50 -2.56
CA ARG A 36 -11.26 19.82 -1.29
C ARG A 36 -11.81 18.41 -1.32
N ALA A 37 -12.99 18.20 -1.90
CA ALA A 37 -13.57 16.88 -2.10
C ALA A 37 -12.76 16.03 -3.07
N ALA A 38 -12.16 16.60 -4.13
CA ALA A 38 -11.27 15.90 -5.06
C ALA A 38 -9.89 15.58 -4.45
N HIS A 39 -9.37 16.44 -3.57
CA HIS A 39 -8.15 16.22 -2.81
C HIS A 39 -8.37 15.23 -1.64
N ALA A 40 -9.58 15.18 -1.08
CA ALA A 40 -9.97 14.24 -0.04
C ALA A 40 -10.54 12.94 -0.60
N ALA A 41 -11.00 12.94 -1.85
CA ALA A 41 -11.36 11.74 -2.59
C ALA A 41 -10.08 10.93 -2.77
N PRO A 42 -10.04 9.67 -2.32
CA PRO A 42 -8.95 8.78 -2.66
C PRO A 42 -8.84 8.80 -4.18
N HIS A 43 -7.67 9.11 -4.72
CA HIS A 43 -7.33 8.75 -6.09
C HIS A 43 -7.38 7.23 -6.20
N VAL A 44 -8.59 6.68 -6.33
CA VAL A 44 -8.82 5.40 -6.94
C VAL A 44 -8.41 5.63 -8.38
N GLU A 45 -7.22 5.17 -8.75
CA GLU A 45 -6.85 4.68 -10.09
C GLU A 45 -5.31 4.55 -10.17
N ALA A 46 -4.84 3.36 -10.53
CA ALA A 46 -3.45 2.85 -10.54
C ALA A 46 -2.88 2.27 -9.22
N ASN A 47 -2.71 3.03 -8.12
CA ASN A 47 -1.91 2.53 -6.98
C ASN A 47 -2.59 1.43 -6.13
N GLU A 48 -3.91 1.49 -5.93
CA GLU A 48 -4.59 0.57 -5.00
C GLU A 48 -4.70 -0.86 -5.53
N ALA A 49 -5.05 -1.03 -6.81
CA ALA A 49 -5.19 -2.35 -7.42
C ALA A 49 -3.86 -3.11 -7.42
N GLU A 50 -2.75 -2.41 -7.69
CA GLU A 50 -1.40 -2.98 -7.64
C GLU A 50 -1.02 -3.42 -6.21
N LEU A 51 -1.32 -2.58 -5.21
CA LEU A 51 -1.11 -2.93 -3.80
C LEU A 51 -1.92 -4.17 -3.41
N LEU A 52 -3.19 -4.25 -3.82
CA LEU A 52 -4.04 -5.43 -3.56
C LEU A 52 -3.52 -6.69 -4.27
N LEU A 53 -3.02 -6.57 -5.50
CA LEU A 53 -2.37 -7.69 -6.21
C LEU A 53 -1.09 -8.15 -5.50
N GLN A 54 -0.31 -7.21 -4.96
CA GLN A 54 0.89 -7.53 -4.20
C GLN A 54 0.55 -8.19 -2.86
N ILE A 55 -0.50 -7.71 -2.17
CA ILE A 55 -0.96 -8.26 -0.89
C ILE A 55 -1.45 -9.71 -1.05
N ASN A 56 -2.19 -9.98 -2.13
CA ASN A 56 -2.79 -11.29 -2.41
C ASN A 56 -1.89 -12.21 -3.23
N ARG A 57 -0.61 -11.86 -3.44
CA ARG A 57 0.31 -12.69 -4.20
C ARG A 57 0.75 -13.90 -3.37
N ASP A 58 0.18 -15.05 -3.69
CA ASP A 58 0.60 -16.32 -3.13
C ASP A 58 1.98 -16.78 -3.61
N ILE A 59 2.60 -17.61 -2.77
CA ILE A 59 3.78 -18.39 -3.16
C ILE A 59 3.32 -19.60 -3.98
N PRO A 60 4.01 -19.96 -5.08
CA PRO A 60 3.68 -21.17 -5.85
C PRO A 60 3.61 -22.44 -4.98
N THR A 61 2.63 -23.30 -5.26
CA THR A 61 2.34 -24.49 -4.44
C THR A 61 3.47 -25.52 -4.46
N ASP A 62 4.16 -25.67 -5.59
CA ASP A 62 5.36 -26.48 -5.74
C ASP A 62 6.47 -26.05 -4.76
N ILE A 63 6.71 -24.74 -4.60
CA ILE A 63 7.69 -24.22 -3.65
C ILE A 63 7.26 -24.54 -2.21
N ARG A 64 5.97 -24.40 -1.88
CA ARG A 64 5.45 -24.77 -0.55
C ARG A 64 5.59 -26.26 -0.27
N LEU A 65 5.29 -27.12 -1.24
CA LEU A 65 5.47 -28.56 -1.12
C LEU A 65 6.94 -28.91 -0.91
N ARG A 66 7.84 -28.29 -1.69
CA ARG A 66 9.27 -28.50 -1.55
C ARG A 66 9.80 -28.07 -0.19
N ASN A 67 9.35 -26.92 0.32
CA ASN A 67 9.67 -26.47 1.67
C ASN A 67 9.27 -27.52 2.73
N ASN A 68 8.04 -28.04 2.64
CA ASN A 68 7.52 -29.03 3.57
C ASN A 68 8.29 -30.35 3.53
N GLU A 69 8.70 -30.79 2.34
CA GLU A 69 9.57 -31.97 2.18
C GLU A 69 10.93 -31.76 2.86
N LEU A 70 11.57 -30.62 2.62
CA LEU A 70 12.86 -30.28 3.20
C LEU A 70 12.78 -30.16 4.73
N ILE A 71 11.71 -29.59 5.27
CA ILE A 71 11.45 -29.56 6.72
C ILE A 71 11.31 -30.98 7.28
N LYS A 72 10.57 -31.86 6.61
CA LYS A 72 10.43 -33.28 7.03
C LYS A 72 11.78 -34.00 7.04
N LYS A 73 12.60 -33.80 6.00
CA LYS A 73 13.96 -34.35 5.95
C LYS A 73 14.87 -33.79 7.04
N ARG A 74 14.74 -32.50 7.38
CA ARG A 74 15.45 -31.87 8.48
C ARG A 74 15.11 -32.52 9.82
N ILE A 75 13.81 -32.73 10.08
CA ILE A 75 13.33 -33.40 11.30
C ILE A 75 13.80 -34.85 11.36
N ALA A 76 13.83 -35.55 10.22
CA ALA A 76 14.33 -36.91 10.12
C ALA A 76 15.87 -37.02 10.10
N GLU A 77 16.59 -35.90 10.20
CA GLU A 77 18.05 -35.82 10.12
C GLU A 77 18.66 -36.42 8.82
N THR A 78 17.86 -36.51 7.75
CA THR A 78 18.28 -37.04 6.44
C THR A 78 18.56 -35.94 5.41
N LEU A 79 18.57 -34.67 5.84
CA LEU A 79 18.76 -33.53 4.96
C LEU A 79 20.22 -33.42 4.53
N SER A 80 20.48 -33.38 3.23
CA SER A 80 21.84 -33.15 2.74
C SER A 80 22.25 -31.69 2.88
N SER A 81 23.56 -31.40 2.73
CA SER A 81 24.06 -30.01 2.73
C SER A 81 23.51 -29.17 1.56
N THR A 82 23.30 -29.79 0.39
CA THR A 82 22.69 -29.11 -0.76
C THR A 82 21.23 -28.81 -0.50
N GLU A 83 20.50 -29.73 0.11
CA GLU A 83 19.09 -29.56 0.50
C GLU A 83 18.92 -28.55 1.64
N LEU A 84 19.88 -28.46 2.56
CA LEU A 84 19.91 -27.41 3.58
C LEU A 84 20.05 -26.02 2.95
N THR A 85 20.93 -25.87 1.96
CA THR A 85 21.10 -24.62 1.21
C THR A 85 19.82 -24.25 0.48
N GLU A 86 19.15 -25.23 -0.12
CA GLU A 86 17.85 -25.05 -0.76
C GLU A 86 16.78 -24.58 0.24
N LEU A 87 16.70 -25.21 1.42
CA LEU A 87 15.76 -24.84 2.48
C LEU A 87 15.98 -23.41 2.97
N ILE A 88 17.23 -22.97 3.12
CA ILE A 88 17.57 -21.59 3.48
C ILE A 88 17.07 -20.62 2.40
N ASN A 89 17.30 -20.93 1.13
CA ASN A 89 16.88 -20.07 0.02
C ASN A 89 15.34 -19.95 -0.07
N ILE A 90 14.62 -21.05 0.14
CA ILE A 90 13.15 -21.04 0.17
C ILE A 90 12.63 -20.25 1.37
N THR A 91 13.26 -20.39 2.54
CA THR A 91 12.91 -19.61 3.74
C THR A 91 13.10 -18.10 3.50
N ASN A 92 14.24 -17.71 2.94
CA ASN A 92 14.52 -16.30 2.59
C ASN A 92 13.49 -15.74 1.59
N LEU A 93 13.03 -16.56 0.65
CA LEU A 93 11.96 -16.16 -0.29
C LEU A 93 10.65 -15.89 0.45
N PHE A 94 10.30 -16.70 1.45
CA PHE A 94 9.08 -16.52 2.24
C PHE A 94 9.16 -15.25 3.07
N GLU A 95 10.27 -15.02 3.75
CA GLU A 95 10.51 -13.81 4.55
C GLU A 95 10.46 -12.54 3.69
N LYS A 96 11.13 -12.56 2.54
CA LYS A 96 11.09 -11.44 1.59
C LYS A 96 9.66 -11.16 1.13
N ARG A 97 8.87 -12.20 0.83
CA ARG A 97 7.48 -12.04 0.41
C ARG A 97 6.61 -11.48 1.52
N GLU A 98 6.78 -11.91 2.76
CA GLU A 98 6.02 -11.36 3.87
C GLU A 98 6.40 -9.89 4.14
N ALA A 99 7.69 -9.53 4.03
CA ALA A 99 8.13 -8.14 4.13
C ALA A 99 7.54 -7.24 3.02
N GLU A 100 7.52 -7.74 1.78
CA GLU A 100 6.86 -7.08 0.65
C GLU A 100 5.36 -6.91 0.89
N ARG A 101 4.70 -7.92 1.47
CA ARG A 101 3.27 -7.91 1.80
C ARG A 101 2.94 -6.88 2.87
N VAL A 102 3.69 -6.85 3.97
CA VAL A 102 3.52 -5.88 5.05
C VAL A 102 3.76 -4.45 4.56
N THR A 103 4.75 -4.25 3.68
CA THR A 103 5.01 -2.95 3.06
C THR A 103 3.82 -2.48 2.21
N ALA A 104 3.23 -3.39 1.41
CA ALA A 104 2.05 -3.08 0.62
C ALA A 104 0.81 -2.79 1.49
N LEU A 105 0.60 -3.54 2.57
CA LEU A 105 -0.47 -3.28 3.54
C LEU A 105 -0.32 -1.90 4.19
N ALA A 106 0.90 -1.54 4.61
CA ALA A 106 1.16 -0.22 5.19
C ALA A 106 0.93 0.92 4.18
N ALA A 107 1.31 0.73 2.92
CA ALA A 107 1.03 1.70 1.86
C ALA A 107 -0.47 1.84 1.59
N LEU A 108 -1.21 0.72 1.55
CA LEU A 108 -2.65 0.72 1.38
C LEU A 108 -3.38 1.37 2.56
N ALA A 109 -2.90 1.17 3.78
CA ALA A 109 -3.48 1.78 4.98
C ALA A 109 -3.34 3.30 4.93
N ARG A 110 -2.16 3.80 4.52
CA ARG A 110 -1.94 5.24 4.28
C ARG A 110 -2.84 5.77 3.17
N LEU A 111 -2.98 5.03 2.07
CA LEU A 111 -3.82 5.43 0.93
C LEU A 111 -5.30 5.56 1.33
N ARG A 112 -5.79 4.62 2.14
CA ARG A 112 -7.17 4.63 2.67
C ARG A 112 -7.34 5.50 3.92
N GLN A 113 -6.28 6.13 4.42
CA GLN A 113 -6.27 6.89 5.67
C GLN A 113 -6.80 6.08 6.88
N MET A 114 -6.48 4.79 6.91
CA MET A 114 -6.87 3.86 7.98
C MET A 114 -5.64 3.45 8.79
N SER A 115 -5.84 3.02 10.03
CA SER A 115 -4.80 2.30 10.75
C SER A 115 -4.55 0.95 10.08
N LEU A 116 -3.32 0.43 10.20
CA LEU A 116 -2.99 -0.89 9.65
C LEU A 116 -3.89 -2.01 10.25
N PRO A 117 -4.15 -2.06 11.58
CA PRO A 117 -5.10 -3.04 12.15
C PRO A 117 -6.52 -2.94 11.59
N ASP A 118 -7.04 -1.73 11.40
CA ASP A 118 -8.40 -1.54 10.85
C ASP A 118 -8.46 -1.98 9.39
N LEU A 119 -7.43 -1.68 8.61
CA LEU A 119 -7.30 -2.17 7.23
C LEU A 119 -7.27 -3.70 7.19
N MET A 120 -6.42 -4.32 8.00
CA MET A 120 -6.30 -5.79 8.03
C MET A 120 -7.63 -6.44 8.39
N THR A 121 -8.35 -5.88 9.36
CA THR A 121 -9.71 -6.32 9.72
C THR A 121 -10.68 -6.17 8.54
N ALA A 122 -10.66 -5.03 7.85
CA ALA A 122 -11.51 -4.77 6.69
C ALA A 122 -11.22 -5.70 5.50
N LEU A 123 -9.97 -6.16 5.35
CA LEU A 123 -9.55 -7.12 4.32
C LEU A 123 -9.69 -8.59 4.76
N GLY A 124 -10.16 -8.85 5.99
CA GLY A 124 -10.24 -10.22 6.54
C GLY A 124 -8.89 -10.88 6.77
N ILE A 125 -7.81 -10.09 6.89
CA ILE A 125 -6.45 -10.57 7.11
C ILE A 125 -6.21 -10.68 8.60
N GLN A 126 -5.91 -11.89 9.07
CA GLN A 126 -5.49 -12.11 10.45
C GLN A 126 -3.99 -11.86 10.59
N ALA A 127 -3.59 -11.21 11.69
CA ALA A 127 -2.19 -11.11 12.04
C ALA A 127 -1.64 -12.52 12.33
N PRO A 128 -0.41 -12.84 11.90
CA PRO A 128 0.21 -14.12 12.25
C PRO A 128 0.30 -14.25 13.77
N THR A 129 -0.24 -15.35 14.31
CA THR A 129 -0.03 -15.76 15.69
C THR A 129 1.33 -16.44 15.77
N TYR A 130 2.26 -15.83 16.51
CA TYR A 130 3.52 -16.45 16.88
C TYR A 130 3.28 -17.23 18.18
N GLU A 131 3.17 -18.56 18.10
CA GLU A 131 3.27 -19.47 19.24
C GLU A 131 4.69 -20.01 19.38
#